data_AF-A0A3M1NCI8-F1
#
_entry.id   AF-A0A3M1NCI8-F1
#
_cell.length_a   1.000
_cell.length_b   1.000
_cell.length_c   1.000
_cell.angle_alpha   90.00
_cell.angle_beta   90.00
_cell.angle_gamma   90.00
#
_symmetry.space_group_name_H-M   'P 1'
#
loop_
_entity.id
_entity.type
_entity.pdbx_description
1 polymer ?
#
loop_
_entity_poly.entity_id
_entity_poly.type
_entity_poly.pdbx_seq_one_letter_code
_entity_poly.pdbx_strand_id
1 'polypeptide(L)'
;MWRQLDALDRGALIVSLSLIMALIGVIARGDRAGVLITALTPSEPSITAALRLSFSEPMDARSVEARLRLEPAAEMRLVWNGTTLHIAPSTAWTPAVTYTLSIQAGAQSLSGRLLLEPFSYAFRPRAPRVIYLAPSFAEAPQAANLWLVAPEAPFAARQLTYSSLNIESFQPSPEGDWIAYAQPRQG
;
A
#
# COMPACT_ATOMS: atom_id res chain seq x y z
N MET A 1 -30.79 33.25 -50.82
CA MET A 1 -30.22 34.33 -49.98
C MET A 1 -28.96 33.77 -49.33
N TRP A 2 -27.79 33.99 -49.92
CA TRP A 2 -26.52 33.42 -49.43
C TRP A 2 -25.89 34.44 -48.48
N ARG A 3 -25.79 34.10 -47.19
CA ARG A 3 -25.04 34.93 -46.22
C ARG A 3 -23.57 34.89 -46.62
N GLN A 4 -23.05 36.00 -47.14
CA GLN A 4 -21.61 36.19 -47.25
C GLN A 4 -21.06 36.32 -45.83
N LEU A 5 -20.09 35.47 -45.48
CA LEU A 5 -19.42 35.53 -44.19
C LEU A 5 -18.55 36.79 -44.14
N ASP A 6 -18.89 37.71 -43.25
CA ASP A 6 -18.10 38.92 -43.01
C ASP A 6 -16.69 38.55 -42.52
N ALA A 7 -15.74 39.50 -42.59
CA ALA A 7 -14.35 39.25 -42.17
C ALA A 7 -14.25 38.75 -40.70
N LEU A 8 -15.20 39.17 -39.85
CA LEU A 8 -15.36 38.72 -38.47
C LEU A 8 -15.78 37.25 -38.37
N ASP A 9 -16.74 36.80 -39.19
CA ASP A 9 -17.19 35.40 -39.22
C ASP A 9 -16.08 34.46 -39.69
N ARG A 10 -15.28 34.90 -40.66
CA ARG A 10 -14.10 34.16 -41.13
C ARG A 10 -13.02 34.05 -40.03
N GLY A 11 -12.79 35.13 -39.28
CA GLY A 11 -11.90 35.11 -38.12
C GLY A 11 -12.37 34.15 -37.03
N ALA A 12 -13.66 34.19 -36.68
CA ALA A 12 -14.25 33.30 -35.69
C ALA A 12 -14.18 31.82 -36.09
N LEU A 13 -14.40 31.51 -37.37
CA LEU A 13 -14.23 30.16 -37.91
C LEU A 13 -12.80 29.65 -37.78
N ILE A 14 -11.81 30.47 -38.12
CA ILE A 14 -10.39 30.09 -38.02
C ILE A 14 -10.00 29.80 -36.57
N VAL A 15 -10.41 30.65 -35.63
CA VAL A 15 -10.15 30.46 -34.19
C VAL A 15 -10.86 29.22 -33.66
N SER A 16 -12.10 28.97 -34.08
CA SER A 16 -12.84 27.78 -33.66
C SER A 16 -12.18 26.51 -34.20
N LEU A 17 -11.74 26.50 -35.46
CA LEU A 17 -11.07 25.37 -36.08
C LEU A 17 -9.72 25.09 -35.42
N SER A 18 -8.96 26.14 -35.06
CA SER A 18 -7.68 25.98 -34.36
C SER A 18 -7.86 25.43 -32.94
N LEU A 19 -8.91 25.85 -32.23
CA LEU A 19 -9.29 25.30 -30.92
C LEU A 19 -9.72 23.83 -31.03
N ILE A 20 -10.52 23.47 -32.04
CA ILE A 20 -10.92 22.07 -32.28
C ILE A 20 -9.69 21.21 -32.61
N MET A 21 -8.81 21.69 -33.48
CA MET A 21 -7.55 20.99 -33.81
C MET A 21 -6.64 20.83 -32.60
N ALA A 22 -6.53 21.85 -31.76
CA ALA A 22 -5.79 21.78 -30.51
C ALA A 22 -6.43 20.76 -29.54
N LEU A 23 -7.75 20.75 -29.42
CA LEU A 23 -8.49 19.82 -28.58
C LEU A 23 -8.34 18.37 -29.07
N ILE A 24 -8.47 18.11 -30.38
CA ILE A 24 -8.22 16.81 -31.01
C ILE A 24 -6.77 16.39 -30.76
N GLY A 25 -5.81 17.30 -30.90
CA GLY A 25 -4.39 17.05 -30.61
C GLY A 25 -4.15 16.68 -29.14
N VAL A 26 -4.85 17.33 -28.20
CA VAL A 26 -4.78 17.04 -26.76
C VAL A 26 -5.42 15.68 -26.45
N ILE A 27 -6.59 15.37 -27.00
CA ILE A 27 -7.28 14.07 -26.80
C ILE A 27 -6.43 12.93 -27.37
N ALA A 28 -5.88 13.09 -28.58
CA ALA A 28 -5.00 12.11 -29.21
C ALA A 28 -3.65 11.92 -28.46
N ARG A 29 -3.19 12.94 -27.72
CA ARG A 29 -2.05 12.81 -26.79
C ARG A 29 -2.45 12.19 -25.45
N GLY A 30 -3.62 12.55 -24.92
CA GLY A 30 -4.11 12.17 -23.60
C GLY A 30 -4.45 10.68 -23.48
N ASP A 31 -4.88 10.04 -24.57
CA ASP A 31 -5.15 8.60 -24.63
C ASP A 31 -3.88 7.73 -24.57
N ARG A 32 -2.69 8.36 -24.53
CA ARG A 32 -1.38 7.70 -24.37
C ARG A 32 -0.87 7.71 -22.93
N ALA A 33 -1.68 8.12 -21.95
CA ALA A 33 -1.31 7.99 -20.55
C ALA A 33 -0.99 6.52 -20.24
N GLY A 34 0.22 6.26 -19.74
CA GLY A 34 0.66 4.92 -19.36
C GLY A 34 -0.09 4.39 -18.14
N VAL A 35 0.15 3.13 -17.81
CA VAL A 35 -0.32 2.55 -16.54
C VAL A 35 0.34 3.30 -15.39
N LEU A 36 -0.44 3.59 -14.35
CA LEU A 36 0.03 4.19 -13.11
C LEU A 36 0.01 3.19 -11.97
N ILE A 37 0.93 3.35 -11.03
CA ILE A 37 0.84 2.75 -9.72
C ILE A 37 0.09 3.73 -8.82
N THR A 38 -1.05 3.29 -8.29
CA THR A 38 -1.98 4.13 -7.53
C THR A 38 -1.74 4.06 -6.02
N ALA A 39 -1.22 2.93 -5.54
CA ALA A 39 -0.91 2.75 -4.12
C ALA A 39 0.12 1.65 -3.89
N LEU A 40 0.90 1.80 -2.82
CA LEU A 40 1.65 0.71 -2.18
C LEU A 40 1.36 0.77 -0.69
N THR A 41 0.85 -0.32 -0.12
CA THR A 41 0.48 -0.38 1.31
C THR A 41 0.95 -1.69 1.95
N PRO A 42 1.22 -1.71 3.27
CA PRO A 42 1.40 -0.55 4.13
C PRO A 42 2.74 0.19 3.84
N SER A 43 2.85 1.45 4.26
CA SER A 43 4.11 2.22 4.15
C SER A 43 5.19 1.75 5.12
N GLU A 44 4.77 1.26 6.29
CA GLU A 44 5.64 0.70 7.33
C GLU A 44 5.23 -0.74 7.66
N PRO A 45 5.61 -1.71 6.81
CA PRO A 45 5.22 -3.11 6.99
C PRO A 45 5.81 -3.70 8.28
N SER A 46 5.08 -4.63 8.90
CA SER A 46 5.69 -5.54 9.89
C SER A 46 6.63 -6.53 9.19
N ILE A 47 7.43 -7.26 9.97
CA ILE A 47 8.33 -8.30 9.43
C ILE A 47 7.60 -9.44 8.69
N THR A 48 6.29 -9.59 8.86
CA THR A 48 5.47 -10.61 8.17
C THR A 48 4.43 -10.02 7.21
N ALA A 49 4.31 -8.69 7.16
CA ALA A 49 3.29 -8.03 6.35
C ALA A 49 3.56 -8.23 4.86
N ALA A 50 2.47 -8.48 4.12
CA ALA A 50 2.49 -8.49 2.66
C ALA A 50 2.30 -7.06 2.14
N LEU A 51 3.14 -6.67 1.19
CA LEU A 51 2.96 -5.42 0.46
C LEU A 51 1.86 -5.58 -0.59
N ARG A 52 1.07 -4.53 -0.78
CA ARG A 52 -0.05 -4.46 -1.72
C ARG A 52 0.21 -3.32 -2.68
N LEU A 53 0.64 -3.67 -3.88
CA LEU A 53 0.93 -2.74 -4.97
C LEU A 53 -0.27 -2.68 -5.91
N SER A 54 -0.91 -1.53 -6.01
CA SER A 54 -2.11 -1.33 -6.83
C SER A 54 -1.77 -0.55 -8.10
N PHE A 55 -2.29 -1.03 -9.21
CA PHE A 55 -2.19 -0.41 -10.52
C PHE A 55 -3.52 0.26 -10.90
N SER A 56 -3.46 1.22 -11.84
CA SER A 56 -4.65 1.89 -12.39
C SER A 56 -5.53 0.95 -13.23
N GLU A 57 -5.00 -0.19 -13.65
CA GLU A 57 -5.68 -1.17 -14.52
C GLU A 57 -5.09 -2.59 -14.34
N PRO A 58 -5.74 -3.63 -14.86
CA PRO A 58 -5.22 -5.01 -14.79
C PRO A 58 -3.92 -5.19 -15.57
N MET A 59 -2.91 -5.81 -14.93
CA MET A 59 -1.59 -6.02 -15.52
C MET A 59 -1.40 -7.42 -16.10
N ASP A 60 -0.49 -7.55 -17.09
CA ASP A 60 0.11 -8.85 -17.39
C ASP A 60 1.08 -9.23 -16.26
N ALA A 61 0.70 -10.26 -15.50
CA ALA A 61 1.46 -10.73 -14.36
C ALA A 61 2.91 -11.07 -14.71
N ARG A 62 3.15 -11.82 -15.79
CA ARG A 62 4.50 -12.24 -16.20
C ARG A 62 5.35 -11.04 -16.61
N SER A 63 4.74 -10.06 -17.29
CA SER A 63 5.44 -8.85 -17.70
C SER A 63 5.92 -8.02 -16.50
N VAL A 64 5.12 -7.94 -15.43
CA VAL A 64 5.47 -7.23 -14.20
C VAL A 64 6.52 -8.03 -13.42
N GLU A 65 6.30 -9.32 -13.21
CA GLU A 65 7.19 -10.20 -12.45
C GLU A 65 8.60 -10.28 -13.04
N ALA A 66 8.73 -10.33 -14.37
CA ALA A 66 10.04 -10.31 -15.04
C ALA A 66 10.84 -9.01 -14.79
N ARG A 67 10.16 -7.92 -14.44
CA ARG A 67 10.73 -6.58 -14.20
C ARG A 67 10.77 -6.17 -12.73
N LEU A 68 10.17 -6.98 -11.85
CA LEU A 68 10.15 -6.76 -10.41
C LEU A 68 11.53 -7.09 -9.83
N ARG A 69 12.08 -6.18 -9.03
CA ARG A 69 13.34 -6.39 -8.30
C ARG A 69 13.16 -5.96 -6.85
N LEU A 70 13.86 -6.65 -5.96
CA LEU A 70 13.94 -6.33 -4.54
C LEU A 70 15.42 -6.35 -4.11
N GLU A 71 15.84 -5.27 -3.46
CA GLU A 71 17.21 -5.14 -2.93
C GLU A 71 17.17 -4.73 -1.45
N PRO A 72 17.83 -5.44 -0.51
CA PRO A 72 18.55 -6.69 -0.72
C PRO A 72 17.63 -7.82 -1.18
N ALA A 73 18.19 -8.80 -1.89
CA ALA A 73 17.43 -9.92 -2.39
C ALA A 73 16.83 -10.73 -1.23
N ALA A 74 15.53 -11.02 -1.34
CA ALA A 74 14.81 -11.90 -0.44
C ALA A 74 13.73 -12.63 -1.22
N GLU A 75 13.38 -13.84 -0.78
CA GLU A 75 12.34 -14.63 -1.43
C GLU A 75 10.96 -14.05 -1.16
N MET A 76 10.18 -13.90 -2.23
CA MET A 76 8.82 -13.35 -2.20
C MET A 76 7.85 -14.30 -2.88
N ARG A 77 6.65 -14.39 -2.32
CA ARG A 77 5.49 -14.99 -2.95
C ARG A 77 4.60 -13.90 -3.53
N LEU A 78 4.32 -14.01 -4.81
CA LEU A 78 3.53 -13.04 -5.58
C LEU A 78 2.13 -13.61 -5.81
N VAL A 79 1.10 -12.83 -5.50
CA VAL A 79 -0.30 -13.21 -5.70
C VAL A 79 -1.06 -12.03 -6.30
N TRP A 80 -1.74 -12.26 -7.42
CA TRP A 80 -2.52 -11.24 -8.10
C TRP A 80 -3.99 -11.28 -7.67
N ASN A 81 -4.57 -10.11 -7.48
CA ASN A 81 -6.00 -9.92 -7.26
C ASN A 81 -6.47 -8.68 -8.03
N GLY A 82 -7.06 -8.90 -9.22
CA GLY A 82 -7.51 -7.81 -10.10
C GLY A 82 -6.35 -6.91 -10.53
N THR A 83 -6.39 -5.64 -10.09
CA THR A 83 -5.35 -4.64 -10.37
C THR A 83 -4.29 -4.55 -9.26
N THR A 84 -4.31 -5.46 -8.28
CA THR A 84 -3.39 -5.43 -7.14
C THR A 84 -2.47 -6.64 -7.14
N LEU A 85 -1.17 -6.40 -7.01
CA LEU A 85 -0.14 -7.39 -6.74
C LEU A 85 0.13 -7.43 -5.23
N HIS A 86 -0.11 -8.59 -4.62
CA HIS A 86 0.28 -8.90 -3.24
C HIS A 86 1.66 -9.54 -3.24
N ILE A 87 2.58 -8.96 -2.47
CA ILE A 87 3.98 -9.36 -2.37
C ILE A 87 4.23 -9.75 -0.91
N ALA A 88 4.18 -11.06 -0.64
CA ALA A 88 4.41 -11.59 0.70
C ALA A 88 5.85 -12.11 0.83
N PRO A 89 6.54 -11.84 1.94
CA PRO A 89 7.81 -12.50 2.21
C PRO A 89 7.61 -14.01 2.34
N SER A 90 8.48 -14.83 1.74
CA SER A 90 8.53 -16.28 2.02
C SER A 90 9.10 -16.55 3.41
N THR A 91 10.06 -15.73 3.83
CA THR A 91 10.65 -15.68 5.17
C THR A 91 10.53 -14.28 5.72
N ALA A 92 10.23 -14.12 7.01
CA ALA A 92 10.04 -12.81 7.63
C ALA A 92 11.14 -11.81 7.23
N TRP A 93 10.73 -10.60 6.86
CA TRP A 93 11.66 -9.53 6.51
C TRP A 93 12.62 -9.25 7.65
N THR A 94 13.87 -8.92 7.34
CA THR A 94 14.83 -8.56 8.37
C THR A 94 14.44 -7.21 8.98
N PRO A 95 14.20 -7.13 10.30
CA PRO A 95 13.83 -5.88 10.93
C PRO A 95 14.95 -4.85 10.78
N ALA A 96 14.57 -3.59 10.66
CA ALA A 96 15.48 -2.47 10.53
C ALA A 96 16.42 -2.51 9.30
N VAL A 97 16.19 -3.39 8.31
CA VAL A 97 16.84 -3.35 7.00
C VAL A 97 15.98 -2.56 6.03
N THR A 98 16.58 -1.66 5.25
CA THR A 98 15.86 -0.95 4.19
C THR A 98 15.86 -1.80 2.93
N TYR A 99 14.67 -2.12 2.43
CA TYR A 99 14.45 -2.80 1.17
C TYR A 99 13.98 -1.81 0.11
N THR A 100 14.44 -1.96 -1.12
CA THR A 100 14.00 -1.21 -2.29
C THR A 100 13.27 -2.15 -3.24
N LEU A 101 11.95 -1.96 -3.34
CA LEU A 101 11.11 -2.64 -4.33
C LEU A 101 11.08 -1.79 -5.60
N SER A 102 11.37 -2.38 -6.75
CA SER A 102 11.31 -1.65 -8.02
C SER A 102 10.67 -2.47 -9.13
N ILE A 103 10.04 -1.76 -10.06
CA ILE A 103 9.54 -2.31 -11.33
C ILE A 103 10.14 -1.47 -12.44
N GLN A 104 10.92 -2.11 -13.30
CA GLN A 104 11.48 -1.43 -14.47
C GLN A 104 10.37 -1.01 -15.44
N ALA A 105 10.62 0.08 -16.19
CA ALA A 105 9.70 0.56 -17.22
C ALA A 105 9.39 -0.53 -18.27
N GLY A 106 8.23 -0.40 -18.92
CA GLY A 106 7.77 -1.29 -19.97
C GLY A 106 7.04 -2.54 -19.46
N ALA A 107 6.63 -2.58 -18.19
CA ALA A 107 5.66 -3.58 -17.73
C ALA A 107 4.31 -3.32 -18.42
N GLN A 108 3.67 -4.36 -18.96
CA GLN A 108 2.50 -4.23 -19.82
C GLN A 108 1.19 -4.55 -19.09
N SER A 109 0.13 -3.81 -19.43
CA SER A 109 -1.24 -4.12 -19.01
C SER A 109 -1.95 -5.08 -19.95
N LEU A 110 -3.06 -5.65 -19.49
CA LEU A 110 -3.88 -6.52 -20.34
C LEU A 110 -4.52 -5.78 -21.52
N SER A 111 -4.66 -4.45 -21.45
CA SER A 111 -5.10 -3.62 -22.58
C SER A 111 -3.94 -3.15 -23.48
N GLY A 112 -2.73 -3.62 -23.23
CA GLY A 112 -1.54 -3.34 -24.04
C GLY A 112 -0.83 -2.02 -23.71
N ARG A 113 -1.28 -1.28 -22.68
CA ARG A 113 -0.58 -0.07 -22.21
C ARG A 113 0.65 -0.43 -21.40
N LEU A 114 1.58 0.51 -21.26
CA LEU A 114 2.83 0.29 -20.56
C LEU A 114 2.90 1.14 -19.29
N LEU A 115 3.54 0.61 -18.26
CA LEU A 115 4.14 1.39 -17.19
C LEU A 115 5.34 2.14 -17.78
N LEU A 116 5.16 3.42 -18.09
CA LEU A 116 6.14 4.21 -18.84
C LEU A 116 7.35 4.60 -17.98
N GLU A 117 7.11 4.91 -16.71
CA GLU A 117 8.14 5.31 -15.76
C GLU A 117 8.51 4.13 -14.85
N PRO A 118 9.80 3.94 -14.55
CA PRO A 118 10.20 2.93 -13.57
C PRO A 118 9.64 3.30 -12.20
N PHE A 119 9.18 2.29 -11.47
CA PHE A 119 8.75 2.42 -10.09
C PHE A 119 9.90 2.04 -9.16
N SER A 120 10.10 2.81 -8.09
CA SER A 120 11.02 2.48 -7.02
C SER A 120 10.45 2.96 -5.69
N TYR A 121 10.44 2.07 -4.70
CA TYR A 121 9.96 2.38 -3.36
C TYR A 121 10.83 1.73 -2.31
N ALA A 122 11.37 2.54 -1.41
CA ALA A 122 12.11 2.07 -0.25
C ALA A 122 11.16 1.89 0.94
N PHE A 123 11.19 0.71 1.56
CA PHE A 123 10.46 0.41 2.78
C PHE A 123 11.41 -0.19 3.83
N ARG A 124 11.06 0.00 5.10
CA ARG A 124 11.82 -0.55 6.23
C ARG A 124 10.86 -1.29 7.16
N PRO A 125 10.95 -2.62 7.26
CA PRO A 125 10.11 -3.39 8.16
C PRO A 125 10.35 -2.94 9.60
N ARG A 126 9.25 -2.64 10.30
CA ARG A 126 9.30 -2.26 11.70
C ARG A 126 9.67 -3.46 12.58
N ALA A 127 10.36 -3.19 13.69
CA ALA A 127 10.69 -4.22 14.66
C ALA A 127 9.41 -4.90 15.20
N PRO A 128 9.45 -6.22 15.46
CA PRO A 128 8.33 -6.91 16.08
C PRO A 128 8.05 -6.35 17.47
N ARG A 129 6.79 -6.38 17.89
CA ARG A 129 6.39 -6.06 19.26
C ARG A 129 5.53 -7.19 19.80
N VAL A 130 5.66 -7.47 21.09
CA VAL A 130 4.94 -8.55 21.77
C VAL A 130 3.91 -7.92 22.70
N ILE A 131 2.68 -8.43 22.63
CA ILE A 131 1.61 -8.11 23.57
C ILE A 131 1.37 -9.31 24.46
N TYR A 132 1.28 -9.08 25.77
CA TYR A 132 1.04 -10.13 26.77
C TYR A 132 0.16 -9.62 27.91
N LEU A 133 -0.40 -10.56 28.67
CA LEU A 133 -1.16 -10.26 29.89
C LEU A 133 -0.25 -10.32 31.11
N ALA A 134 -0.32 -9.29 31.96
CA ALA A 134 0.32 -9.29 33.26
C ALA A 134 -0.44 -8.42 34.28
N PRO A 135 -0.40 -8.78 35.59
CA PRO A 135 0.18 -10.01 36.14
C PRO A 135 -0.65 -11.26 35.76
N SER A 136 0.00 -12.42 35.62
CA SER A 136 -0.63 -13.68 35.15
C SER A 136 -0.83 -14.75 36.22
N PHE A 137 -0.56 -14.45 37.49
CA PHE A 137 -0.66 -15.40 38.59
C PHE A 137 -1.98 -15.24 39.36
N ALA A 138 -2.49 -16.36 39.90
CA ALA A 138 -3.87 -16.52 40.36
C ALA A 138 -4.32 -15.57 41.48
N GLU A 139 -3.39 -15.04 42.29
CA GLU A 139 -3.67 -14.17 43.45
C GLU A 139 -3.01 -12.79 43.32
N ALA A 140 -2.84 -12.30 42.09
CA ALA A 140 -2.27 -10.99 41.90
C ALA A 140 -3.15 -9.88 42.54
N PRO A 141 -2.57 -8.94 43.31
CA PRO A 141 -3.32 -7.85 43.93
C PRO A 141 -3.85 -6.83 42.92
N GLN A 142 -3.42 -6.92 41.66
CA GLN A 142 -3.77 -6.02 40.57
C GLN A 142 -4.37 -6.84 39.42
N ALA A 143 -5.36 -6.27 38.74
CA ALA A 143 -5.98 -6.91 37.59
C ALA A 143 -5.00 -7.09 36.43
N ALA A 144 -5.10 -8.23 35.75
CA ALA A 144 -4.34 -8.54 34.55
C ALA A 144 -4.72 -7.57 33.42
N ASN A 145 -3.72 -6.84 32.92
CA ASN A 145 -3.86 -5.88 31.85
C ASN A 145 -2.95 -6.24 30.68
N LEU A 146 -3.20 -5.63 29.52
CA LEU A 146 -2.36 -5.79 28.34
C LEU A 146 -1.09 -4.96 28.47
N TRP A 147 0.04 -5.59 28.18
CA TRP A 147 1.35 -4.96 28.14
C TRP A 147 1.96 -5.14 26.76
N LEU A 148 2.64 -4.11 26.29
CA LEU A 148 3.40 -4.09 25.05
C LEU A 148 4.87 -3.99 25.36
N VAL A 149 5.68 -4.87 24.78
CA VAL A 149 7.13 -4.83 24.91
C VAL A 149 7.79 -4.99 23.55
N ALA A 150 8.89 -4.27 23.35
CA ALA A 150 9.78 -4.47 22.22
C ALA A 150 10.84 -5.51 22.63
N PRO A 151 11.03 -6.62 21.89
CA PRO A 151 12.01 -7.65 22.25
C PRO A 151 13.44 -7.13 22.44
N GLU A 152 13.81 -6.05 21.74
CA GLU A 152 15.09 -5.36 21.88
C GLU A 152 15.24 -4.57 23.19
N ALA A 153 14.13 -4.26 23.88
CA ALA A 153 14.09 -3.52 25.13
C ALA A 153 13.11 -4.20 26.12
N PRO A 154 13.43 -5.42 26.60
CA PRO A 154 12.49 -6.26 27.35
C PRO A 154 12.06 -5.66 28.70
N PHE A 155 12.83 -4.72 29.24
CA PHE A 155 12.53 -4.03 30.50
C PHE A 155 11.77 -2.70 30.32
N ALA A 156 11.48 -2.31 29.07
CA ALA A 156 10.74 -1.10 28.73
C ALA A 156 9.27 -1.41 28.35
N ALA A 157 8.63 -2.31 29.11
CA ALA A 157 7.24 -2.68 28.86
C ALA A 157 6.29 -1.51 29.16
N ARG A 158 5.32 -1.30 28.27
CA ARG A 158 4.27 -0.27 28.39
C ARG A 158 2.91 -0.92 28.53
N GLN A 159 2.20 -0.60 29.60
CA GLN A 159 0.81 -1.00 29.79
C GLN A 159 -0.09 -0.31 28.74
N LEU A 160 -0.97 -1.07 28.10
CA LEU A 160 -1.90 -0.60 27.06
C LEU A 160 -3.31 -0.38 27.60
N THR A 161 -3.71 -1.12 28.64
CA THR A 161 -5.04 -1.06 29.25
C THR A 161 -4.93 -0.81 30.74
N TYR A 162 -5.91 -0.13 31.32
CA TYR A 162 -5.91 0.23 32.74
C TYR A 162 -7.22 -0.20 33.41
N SER A 163 -7.62 -1.46 33.20
CA SER A 163 -8.83 -1.99 33.80
C SER A 163 -8.61 -2.40 35.26
N SER A 164 -9.65 -2.23 36.08
CA SER A 164 -9.75 -2.81 37.42
C SER A 164 -10.25 -4.26 37.41
N LEU A 165 -10.70 -4.78 36.26
CA LEU A 165 -11.06 -6.17 36.05
C LEU A 165 -10.04 -6.85 35.14
N ASN A 166 -9.88 -8.17 35.30
CA ASN A 166 -8.97 -8.94 34.47
C ASN A 166 -9.40 -8.88 33.00
N ILE A 167 -8.44 -8.63 32.11
CA ILE A 167 -8.61 -8.92 30.69
C ILE A 167 -8.51 -10.42 30.51
N GLU A 168 -9.57 -11.02 29.97
CA GLU A 168 -9.69 -12.47 29.79
C GLU A 168 -9.10 -12.93 28.46
N SER A 169 -9.25 -12.11 27.42
CA SER A 169 -8.76 -12.42 26.08
C SER A 169 -8.46 -11.15 25.30
N PHE A 170 -7.57 -11.29 24.31
CA PHE A 170 -7.23 -10.22 23.39
C PHE A 170 -6.82 -10.78 22.03
N GLN A 171 -6.98 -9.97 20.99
CA GLN A 171 -6.59 -10.29 19.63
C GLN A 171 -6.02 -9.04 18.94
N PRO A 172 -4.72 -9.03 18.58
CA PRO A 172 -4.17 -7.97 17.74
C PRO A 172 -4.66 -8.12 16.30
N SER A 173 -4.85 -7.00 15.63
CA SER A 173 -5.08 -6.96 14.18
C SER A 173 -3.88 -7.52 13.39
N PRO A 174 -4.09 -8.08 12.18
CA PRO A 174 -3.00 -8.63 11.36
C PRO A 174 -1.86 -7.63 11.07
N GLU A 175 -2.21 -6.35 10.87
CA GLU A 175 -1.23 -5.28 10.64
C GLU A 175 -0.65 -4.74 11.95
N GLY A 176 -1.32 -4.99 13.09
CA GLY A 176 -0.90 -4.58 14.41
C GLY A 176 -1.23 -3.13 14.78
N ASP A 177 -2.21 -2.52 14.11
CA ASP A 177 -2.64 -1.13 14.33
C ASP A 177 -3.66 -1.00 15.47
N TRP A 178 -4.49 -2.02 15.67
CA TRP A 178 -5.48 -2.08 16.76
C TRP A 178 -5.52 -3.45 17.43
N ILE A 179 -6.10 -3.50 18.63
CA ILE A 179 -6.26 -4.69 19.46
C ILE A 179 -7.71 -4.73 19.97
N ALA A 180 -8.38 -5.87 19.80
CA ALA A 180 -9.64 -6.16 20.48
C ALA A 180 -9.34 -6.89 21.80
N TYR A 181 -10.10 -6.60 22.86
CA TYR A 181 -9.97 -7.28 24.14
C TYR A 181 -11.33 -7.45 24.83
N ALA A 182 -11.44 -8.45 25.71
CA ALA A 182 -12.64 -8.72 26.50
C ALA A 182 -12.32 -8.73 28.00
N GLN A 183 -13.29 -8.29 28.79
CA GLN A 183 -13.25 -8.30 30.24
C GLN A 183 -14.66 -8.54 30.82
N PRO A 184 -14.79 -8.97 32.08
CA PRO A 184 -16.08 -9.10 32.73
C PRO A 184 -16.83 -7.76 32.79
N ARG A 185 -18.16 -7.81 32.85
CA ARG A 185 -18.98 -6.63 33.07
C ARG A 185 -18.86 -6.22 34.55
N GLN A 186 -18.66 -4.93 34.82
CA GLN A 186 -18.87 -4.41 36.17
C GLN A 186 -20.36 -4.48 36.49
N GLY A 187 -20.68 -5.25 37.53
CA GLY A 187 -22.03 -5.34 38.11
C GLY A 187 -22.43 -4.05 38.83
#